data_AF-A0A7S0U476-F1
#
_entry.id   AF-A0A7S0U476-F1
#
_cell.length_a   1.000
_cell.length_b   1.000
_cell.length_c   1.000
_cell.angle_alpha   90.00
_cell.angle_beta   90.00
_cell.angle_gamma   90.00
#
_symmetry.space_group_name_H-M   'P 1'
#
loop_
_entity.id
_entity.type
_entity.pdbx_description
1 polymer ?
#
loop_
_entity_poly.entity_id
_entity_poly.type
_entity_poly.pdbx_seq_one_letter_code
_entity_poly.pdbx_strand_id
1 'polypeptide(L)'
;MSDLYQQLATYLETSGFQEKLFDFLGNECAEMSSVADTGEEQSLEMYAVYQKYTAMFDDMFEEFMREIGASSVEEMQERLQTEMSEKEQSNRFYEALLASMEYSKFAQLVKNFLEADEDGDEDEDEDEDKGVQDGEGESEDGEDGGGAGDGV
;
A
#
# COMPACT_ATOMS: atom_id res chain seq x y z
N MET A 1 14.08 -13.49 28.24
CA MET A 1 14.64 -12.29 27.59
C MET A 1 13.84 -12.13 26.32
N SER A 2 13.15 -11.01 26.14
CA SER A 2 12.46 -10.74 24.88
C SER A 2 13.53 -10.46 23.82
N ASP A 3 13.43 -11.13 22.68
CA ASP A 3 14.34 -10.91 21.56
C ASP A 3 14.29 -9.43 21.15
N LEU A 4 15.44 -8.84 20.87
CA LEU A 4 15.56 -7.45 20.40
C LEU A 4 14.69 -7.21 19.16
N TYR A 5 14.59 -8.23 18.29
CA TYR A 5 13.64 -8.28 17.18
C TYR A 5 12.19 -8.05 17.62
N GLN A 6 11.73 -8.75 18.66
CA GLN A 6 10.35 -8.65 19.12
C GLN A 6 10.09 -7.31 19.81
N GLN A 7 11.11 -6.75 20.47
CA GLN A 7 11.05 -5.41 21.02
C GLN A 7 10.91 -4.35 19.93
N LEU A 8 11.67 -4.46 18.82
CA LEU A 8 11.56 -3.55 17.68
C LEU A 8 10.20 -3.66 16.98
N ALA A 9 9.70 -4.88 16.75
CA ALA A 9 8.39 -5.10 16.15
C ALA A 9 7.27 -4.51 17.02
N THR A 10 7.29 -4.79 18.32
CA THR A 10 6.31 -4.21 19.27
C THR A 10 6.45 -2.69 19.35
N TYR A 11 7.67 -2.15 19.30
CA TYR A 11 7.87 -0.70 19.29
C TYR A 11 7.25 -0.08 18.03
N LEU A 12 7.46 -0.64 16.84
CA LEU A 12 6.83 -0.13 15.62
C LEU A 12 5.29 -0.20 15.66
N GLU A 13 4.74 -1.25 16.27
CA GLU A 13 3.28 -1.38 16.48
C GLU A 13 2.72 -0.37 17.51
N THR A 14 3.50 -0.03 18.55
CA THR A 14 3.00 0.77 19.69
C THR A 14 3.43 2.23 19.68
N SER A 15 4.47 2.59 18.93
CA SER A 15 5.01 3.96 18.79
C SER A 15 4.15 4.89 17.94
N GLY A 16 3.04 4.38 17.38
CA GLY A 16 2.22 5.12 16.42
C GLY A 16 2.91 5.31 15.07
N PHE A 17 3.89 4.46 14.72
CA PHE A 17 4.59 4.53 13.44
C PHE A 17 3.63 4.57 12.25
N GLN A 18 2.63 3.70 12.26
CA GLN A 18 1.65 3.64 11.17
C GLN A 18 0.86 4.95 11.05
N GLU A 19 0.40 5.52 12.16
CA GLU A 19 -0.32 6.81 12.17
C GLU A 19 0.59 7.94 11.64
N LYS A 20 1.83 8.02 12.13
CA LYS A 20 2.82 8.99 11.62
C LYS A 20 3.14 8.81 10.15
N LEU A 21 3.21 7.56 9.68
CA LEU A 21 3.45 7.24 8.28
C LEU A 21 2.27 7.66 7.40
N PHE A 22 1.04 7.38 7.81
CA PHE A 22 -0.17 7.82 7.10
C PHE A 22 -0.28 9.35 7.08
N ASP A 23 -0.05 10.01 8.21
CA ASP A 23 -0.01 11.48 8.28
C ASP A 23 1.11 12.05 7.40
N PHE A 24 2.28 11.42 7.37
CA PHE A 24 3.38 11.84 6.51
C PHE A 24 3.00 11.71 5.03
N LEU A 25 2.46 10.57 4.61
CA LEU A 25 2.04 10.34 3.23
C LEU A 25 0.92 11.32 2.84
N GLY A 26 -0.07 11.54 3.70
CA GLY A 26 -1.14 12.51 3.46
C GLY A 26 -0.65 13.95 3.37
N ASN A 27 0.32 14.38 4.19
CA ASN A 27 0.79 15.76 4.17
C ASN A 27 1.84 16.04 3.08
N GLU A 28 2.74 15.10 2.86
CA GLU A 28 3.90 15.29 1.98
C GLU A 28 3.69 14.72 0.58
N CYS A 29 2.76 13.77 0.41
CA CYS A 29 2.48 13.14 -0.89
C CYS A 29 1.13 13.51 -1.50
N ALA A 30 0.17 14.11 -0.78
CA ALA A 30 -1.15 14.41 -1.33
C ALA A 30 -1.13 15.31 -2.58
N GLU A 31 -0.14 16.20 -2.71
CA GLU A 31 -0.01 17.06 -3.91
C GLU A 31 0.92 16.49 -4.98
N MET A 32 1.49 15.30 -4.75
CA MET A 32 2.42 14.65 -5.67
C MET A 32 1.68 13.89 -6.78
N SER A 33 0.97 14.62 -7.64
CA SER A 33 0.19 14.06 -8.75
C SER A 33 1.02 13.48 -9.90
N SER A 34 2.36 13.58 -9.86
CA SER A 34 3.25 13.20 -10.97
C SER A 34 4.11 11.95 -10.70
N VAL A 35 3.84 11.22 -9.62
CA VAL A 35 4.60 10.00 -9.24
C VAL A 35 4.34 8.83 -10.20
N ALA A 36 3.37 8.96 -11.10
CA ALA A 36 2.85 7.90 -11.97
C ALA A 36 3.88 7.26 -12.93
N ASP A 37 5.05 7.86 -13.16
CA ASP A 37 6.09 7.21 -13.97
C ASP A 37 7.12 6.51 -13.06
N THR A 38 6.88 5.24 -12.76
CA THR A 38 7.90 4.31 -12.24
C THR A 38 8.97 3.97 -13.30
N GLY A 39 9.25 4.91 -14.21
CA GLY A 39 10.35 4.86 -15.16
C GLY A 39 11.69 5.21 -14.50
N GLU A 40 12.78 5.07 -15.26
CA GLU A 40 14.17 5.25 -14.81
C GLU A 40 14.49 6.66 -14.25
N GLU A 41 13.61 7.66 -14.45
CA GLU A 41 13.76 9.02 -13.93
C GLU A 41 12.64 9.39 -12.96
N GLN A 42 12.94 9.35 -11.66
CA GLN A 42 12.04 9.83 -10.61
C GLN A 42 12.22 11.34 -10.40
N SER A 43 11.16 12.05 -10.00
CA SER A 43 11.23 13.50 -9.74
C SER A 43 12.16 13.83 -8.57
N LEU A 44 12.82 15.00 -8.61
CA LEU A 44 13.61 15.51 -7.49
C LEU A 44 12.74 15.72 -6.23
N GLU A 45 11.45 15.95 -6.42
CA GLU A 45 10.46 16.09 -5.35
C GLU A 45 10.28 14.76 -4.61
N MET A 46 10.17 13.64 -5.33
CA MET A 46 10.12 12.30 -4.72
C MET A 46 11.36 12.00 -3.87
N TYR A 47 12.55 12.37 -4.36
CA TYR A 47 13.77 12.19 -3.61
C TYR A 47 13.81 13.07 -2.35
N ALA A 48 13.33 14.32 -2.42
CA ALA A 48 13.24 15.21 -1.27
C ALA A 48 12.27 14.67 -0.21
N VAL A 49 11.12 14.11 -0.62
CA VAL A 49 10.18 13.48 0.30
C VAL A 49 10.76 12.19 0.88
N TYR A 50 11.46 11.38 0.09
CA TYR A 50 12.19 10.24 0.61
C TYR A 50 13.21 10.63 1.70
N GLN A 51 13.94 11.74 1.52
CA GLN A 51 14.86 12.23 2.56
C GLN A 51 14.14 12.60 3.86
N LYS A 52 12.94 13.19 3.76
CA LYS A 52 12.11 13.48 4.95
C LYS A 52 11.59 12.19 5.60
N TYR A 53 11.19 11.21 4.80
CA TYR A 53 10.79 9.89 5.29
C TYR A 53 11.93 9.19 6.04
N THR A 54 13.15 9.20 5.48
CA THR A 54 14.32 8.62 6.15
C THR A 54 14.63 9.34 7.46
N ALA A 55 14.53 10.67 7.49
CA ALA A 55 14.76 11.43 8.73
C ALA A 55 13.72 11.09 9.82
N MET A 56 12.45 10.96 9.46
CA MET A 56 11.40 10.53 10.39
C MET A 56 11.68 9.13 10.95
N PHE A 57 12.09 8.21 10.09
CA PHE A 57 12.45 6.85 10.50
C PHE A 57 13.68 6.85 11.40
N ASP A 58 14.72 7.61 11.06
CA ASP A 58 15.95 7.74 11.84
C ASP A 58 15.65 8.29 13.24
N ASP A 59 14.83 9.33 13.36
CA ASP A 59 14.42 9.89 14.66
C ASP A 59 13.73 8.84 15.55
N MET A 60 12.84 8.03 14.98
CA MET A 60 12.18 6.95 15.71
C MET A 60 13.13 5.83 16.08
N PHE A 61 14.07 5.51 15.20
CA PHE A 61 15.06 4.47 15.42
C PHE A 61 16.06 4.89 16.52
N GLU A 62 16.42 6.17 16.58
CA GLU A 62 17.20 6.75 17.68
C GLU A 62 16.46 6.69 19.02
N GLU A 63 15.16 6.95 19.04
CA GLU A 63 14.34 6.82 20.24
C GLU A 63 14.29 5.37 20.72
N PHE A 64 14.07 4.41 19.81
CA PHE A 64 14.14 2.99 20.13
C PHE A 64 15.51 2.59 20.69
N MET A 65 16.61 2.99 20.05
CA MET A 65 17.98 2.74 20.53
C MET A 65 18.18 3.25 21.95
N ARG A 66 17.63 4.42 22.27
CA ARG A 66 17.70 4.98 23.62
C ARG A 66 16.92 4.14 24.64
N GLU A 67 15.75 3.62 24.26
CA GLU A 67 14.95 2.75 25.14
C GLU A 67 15.64 1.41 25.43
N ILE A 68 16.28 0.80 24.43
CA ILE A 68 17.00 -0.47 24.61
C ILE A 68 18.44 -0.29 25.14
N GLY A 69 18.87 0.94 25.36
CA GLY A 69 20.20 1.28 25.85
C GLY A 69 21.33 0.92 24.88
N ALA A 70 21.08 1.05 23.58
CA ALA A 70 22.11 0.94 22.54
C ALA A 70 22.84 2.29 22.37
N SER A 71 24.17 2.23 22.33
CA SER A 71 25.00 3.45 22.27
C SER A 71 25.20 3.96 20.84
N SER A 72 25.02 3.10 19.84
CA SER A 72 25.18 3.42 18.42
C SER A 72 24.36 2.48 17.53
N VAL A 73 24.11 2.92 16.29
CA VAL A 73 23.48 2.09 15.24
C VAL A 73 24.29 0.83 14.97
N GLU A 74 25.63 0.92 14.95
CA GLU A 74 26.51 -0.24 14.78
C GLU A 74 26.33 -1.27 15.90
N GLU A 75 26.22 -0.82 17.15
CA GLU A 75 25.98 -1.69 18.30
C GLU A 75 24.61 -2.39 18.20
N MET A 76 23.59 -1.66 17.75
CA MET A 76 22.27 -2.24 17.51
C MET A 76 22.30 -3.26 16.35
N GLN A 77 22.97 -2.93 15.25
CA GLN A 77 23.12 -3.84 14.11
C GLN A 77 23.88 -5.11 14.49
N GLU A 78 24.94 -5.02 15.31
CA GLU A 78 25.69 -6.18 15.79
C GLU A 78 24.83 -7.07 16.69
N ARG A 79 24.06 -6.46 17.61
CA ARG A 79 23.11 -7.19 18.47
C ARG A 79 22.02 -7.88 17.65
N LEU A 80 21.45 -7.17 16.67
CA LEU A 80 20.46 -7.70 15.74
C LEU A 80 21.03 -8.84 14.89
N GLN A 81 22.21 -8.70 14.30
CA GLN A 81 22.87 -9.74 13.52
C GLN A 81 23.20 -10.98 14.36
N THR A 82 23.63 -10.77 15.62
CA THR A 82 23.90 -11.86 16.56
C THR A 82 22.62 -12.65 16.84
N GLU A 83 21.51 -11.98 17.18
CA GLU A 83 20.22 -12.65 17.39
C GLU A 83 19.65 -13.28 16.11
N MET A 84 19.85 -12.66 14.94
CA MET A 84 19.40 -13.18 13.65
C MET A 84 20.15 -14.42 13.21
N SER A 85 21.42 -14.55 13.58
CA SER A 85 22.21 -15.76 13.32
C SER A 85 21.66 -16.98 14.04
N GLU A 86 20.89 -16.77 15.12
CA GLU A 86 20.26 -17.82 15.92
C GLU A 86 18.80 -18.10 15.48
N LYS A 87 18.15 -17.18 14.74
CA LYS A 87 16.72 -17.24 14.41
C LYS A 87 16.43 -16.76 12.97
N GLU A 88 16.21 -17.73 12.08
CA GLU A 88 15.96 -17.51 10.64
C GLU A 88 14.76 -16.57 10.36
N GLN A 89 13.76 -16.55 11.25
CA GLN A 89 12.57 -15.69 11.13
C GLN A 89 12.89 -14.20 11.39
N SER A 90 13.85 -13.90 12.27
CA SER A 90 14.27 -12.53 12.58
C SER A 90 15.05 -11.90 11.41
N ASN A 91 15.74 -12.73 10.63
CA ASN A 91 16.48 -12.28 9.45
C ASN A 91 15.53 -11.72 8.37
N ARG A 92 14.45 -12.46 8.05
CA ARG A 92 13.48 -12.02 7.02
C ARG A 92 12.78 -10.71 7.36
N PHE A 93 12.47 -10.48 8.64
CA PHE A 93 11.85 -9.23 9.06
C PHE A 93 12.82 -8.05 8.97
N TYR A 94 14.07 -8.24 9.39
CA TYR A 94 15.06 -7.16 9.32
C TYR A 94 15.43 -6.82 7.88
N GLU A 95 15.57 -7.83 7.02
CA GLU A 95 15.69 -7.62 5.57
C GLU A 95 14.46 -6.90 5.01
N ALA A 96 13.25 -7.24 5.46
CA ALA A 96 12.03 -6.55 5.06
C ALA A 96 11.97 -5.10 5.58
N LEU A 97 12.48 -4.84 6.79
CA LEU A 97 12.56 -3.50 7.39
C LEU A 97 13.57 -2.64 6.62
N LEU A 98 14.77 -3.17 6.36
CA LEU A 98 15.76 -2.50 5.53
C LEU A 98 15.25 -2.28 4.11
N ALA A 99 14.59 -3.28 3.52
CA ALA A 99 13.94 -3.13 2.22
C ALA A 99 12.87 -2.05 2.25
N SER A 100 12.09 -1.92 3.34
CA SER A 100 11.09 -0.85 3.50
C SER A 100 11.70 0.56 3.64
N MET A 101 13.01 0.64 3.87
CA MET A 101 13.79 1.88 3.82
C MET A 101 14.42 2.12 2.44
N GLU A 102 14.31 1.20 1.49
CA GLU A 102 14.84 1.43 0.13
C GLU A 102 13.95 2.42 -0.63
N TYR A 103 14.61 3.32 -1.37
CA TYR A 103 13.94 4.31 -2.21
C TYR A 103 12.89 3.70 -3.16
N SER A 104 13.18 2.53 -3.74
CA SER A 104 12.27 1.81 -4.64
C SER A 104 10.99 1.33 -3.94
N LYS A 105 11.10 0.89 -2.68
CA LYS A 105 9.95 0.46 -1.86
C LYS A 105 9.16 1.65 -1.35
N PHE A 106 9.84 2.73 -0.99
CA PHE A 106 9.20 3.99 -0.66
C PHE A 106 8.40 4.55 -1.84
N ALA A 107 8.99 4.63 -3.04
CA ALA A 107 8.29 5.09 -4.23
C ALA A 107 7.05 4.22 -4.55
N GLN A 108 7.17 2.90 -4.38
CA GLN A 108 6.04 1.98 -4.53
C GLN A 108 4.95 2.18 -3.47
N LEU A 109 5.33 2.48 -2.21
CA LEU A 109 4.40 2.80 -1.13
C LEU A 109 3.62 4.08 -1.43
N VAL A 110 4.31 5.15 -1.85
CA VAL A 110 3.68 6.42 -2.22
C VAL A 110 2.73 6.22 -3.40
N LYS A 111 3.15 5.46 -4.42
CA LYS A 111 2.29 5.14 -5.55
C LYS A 111 1.01 4.42 -5.11
N ASN A 112 1.13 3.35 -4.32
CA ASN A 112 -0.03 2.60 -3.83
C ASN A 112 -0.95 3.47 -2.96
N PHE A 113 -0.39 4.41 -2.18
CA PHE A 113 -1.16 5.33 -1.36
C PHE A 113 -1.98 6.30 -2.21
N LEU A 114 -1.39 6.85 -3.28
CA LEU A 114 -2.08 7.74 -4.21
C LEU A 114 -3.13 7.00 -5.04
N GLU A 115 -2.82 5.82 -5.56
CA GLU A 115 -3.79 4.98 -6.30
C GLU A 115 -5.00 4.61 -5.42
N ALA A 116 -4.80 4.34 -4.12
CA ALA A 116 -5.89 4.02 -3.20
C ALA A 116 -6.76 5.24 -2.82
N ASP A 117 -6.25 6.46 -2.95
CA ASP A 117 -7.00 7.70 -2.75
C ASP A 117 -7.88 8.01 -3.98
N GLU A 118 -7.39 7.69 -5.20
CA GLU A 118 -8.11 7.90 -6.47
C GLU A 118 -9.28 6.90 -6.68
N ASP A 119 -9.19 5.66 -6.21
CA ASP A 119 -10.28 4.66 -6.28
C ASP A 119 -11.42 4.90 -5.26
N GLY A 120 -11.32 5.93 -4.41
CA GLY A 120 -12.32 6.27 -3.37
C GLY A 120 -13.42 7.25 -3.79
N ASP A 121 -13.37 7.79 -5.02
CA ASP A 121 -14.26 8.87 -5.52
C ASP A 121 -15.24 8.40 -6.62
N GLU A 122 -15.50 7.09 -6.74
CA GLU A 122 -16.55 6.53 -7.59
C GLU A 122 -17.58 5.76 -6.74
N ASP A 123 -18.48 6.45 -6.02
CA ASP A 123 -19.85 5.99 -5.74
C ASP A 123 -20.53 6.94 -4.73
N GLU A 124 -21.24 7.98 -5.20
CA GLU A 124 -22.51 8.46 -4.60
C GLU A 124 -23.11 9.61 -5.45
N ASP A 125 -23.75 9.26 -6.56
CA ASP A 125 -24.76 10.06 -7.28
C ASP A 125 -25.44 9.06 -8.28
N GLU A 126 -26.73 8.74 -8.32
CA GLU A 126 -27.96 9.22 -7.71
C GLU A 126 -28.96 8.04 -7.65
N ASP A 127 -29.66 7.90 -6.53
CA ASP A 127 -30.98 7.28 -6.48
C ASP A 127 -31.94 8.11 -7.34
N GLU A 128 -32.44 7.60 -8.47
CA GLU A 128 -33.75 8.01 -8.97
C GLU A 128 -34.62 6.79 -9.35
N ASP A 129 -35.13 6.15 -8.29
CA ASP A 129 -36.40 5.42 -8.28
C ASP A 129 -37.55 6.32 -8.77
N LYS A 130 -38.10 6.06 -9.97
CA LYS A 130 -39.54 6.23 -10.26
C LYS A 130 -40.02 5.24 -11.32
N GLY A 131 -40.85 4.30 -10.88
CA GLY A 131 -41.46 3.29 -11.73
C GLY A 131 -42.72 3.68 -12.52
N VAL A 132 -43.24 2.63 -13.15
CA VAL A 132 -44.59 2.41 -13.72
C VAL A 132 -44.85 3.04 -15.10
N GLN A 133 -45.09 2.19 -16.13
CA GLN A 133 -46.45 1.95 -16.65
C GLN A 133 -46.53 0.79 -17.67
N ASP A 134 -47.51 -0.09 -17.42
CA ASP A 134 -48.11 -1.08 -18.32
C ASP A 134 -48.31 -0.64 -19.77
N GLY A 135 -48.23 -1.60 -20.69
CA GLY A 135 -48.64 -1.44 -22.08
C GLY A 135 -48.76 -2.79 -22.80
N GLU A 136 -49.89 -3.47 -22.58
CA GLU A 136 -50.39 -4.57 -23.41
C GLU A 136 -50.43 -4.19 -24.90
N GLY A 137 -50.03 -5.12 -25.77
CA GLY A 137 -50.04 -4.94 -27.22
C GLY A 137 -50.07 -6.29 -27.95
N GLU A 138 -51.29 -6.76 -28.16
CA GLU A 138 -51.75 -8.01 -28.75
C GLU A 138 -51.51 -8.13 -30.27
N SER A 139 -51.40 -9.38 -30.75
CA SER A 139 -51.64 -9.86 -32.14
C SER A 139 -50.59 -9.49 -33.21
N GLU A 140 -50.25 -10.30 -34.21
CA GLU A 140 -51.12 -11.16 -35.02
C GLU A 140 -50.33 -12.22 -35.82
N ASP A 141 -51.11 -13.20 -36.25
CA ASP A 141 -50.89 -14.45 -36.98
C ASP A 141 -50.06 -14.35 -38.28
N GLY A 142 -49.43 -15.47 -38.67
CA GLY A 142 -48.56 -15.55 -39.84
C GLY A 142 -48.19 -16.97 -40.25
N GLU A 143 -49.23 -17.72 -40.63
CA GLU A 143 -49.28 -19.00 -41.33
C GLU A 143 -48.21 -19.30 -42.42
N ASP A 144 -47.88 -20.60 -42.48
CA ASP A 144 -47.82 -21.47 -43.68
C ASP A 144 -46.58 -21.58 -44.59
N GLY A 145 -46.32 -22.85 -44.97
CA GLY A 145 -45.46 -23.28 -46.08
C GLY A 145 -44.18 -23.98 -45.62
N GLY A 146 -43.99 -25.30 -45.68
CA GLY A 146 -44.58 -26.30 -46.56
C GLY A 146 -43.46 -27.07 -47.30
N GLY A 147 -43.28 -28.35 -46.95
CA GLY A 147 -42.67 -29.42 -47.79
C GLY A 147 -41.21 -29.27 -48.23
N ALA A 148 -40.51 -30.27 -48.76
CA ALA A 148 -40.70 -31.71 -48.92
C ALA A 148 -39.42 -32.25 -49.61
N GLY A 149 -39.15 -33.55 -49.48
CA GLY A 149 -38.21 -34.32 -50.33
C GLY A 149 -36.85 -34.56 -49.66
N ASP A 150 -36.50 -35.77 -49.21
CA ASP A 150 -36.45 -37.08 -49.89
C ASP A 150 -35.56 -37.09 -51.13
N GLY A 151 -34.53 -37.94 -51.13
CA GLY A 151 -33.85 -38.32 -52.36
C GLY A 151 -32.39 -38.74 -52.23
N VAL A 152 -32.19 -40.00 -51.78
CA VAL A 152 -31.10 -40.95 -52.13
C VAL A 152 -29.68 -40.66 -51.63
#